data_AF-D3VFJ4-F1
#
_entry.id   AF-D3VFJ4-F1
#
_cell.length_a   1.000
_cell.length_b   1.000
_cell.length_c   1.000
_cell.angle_alpha   90.00
_cell.angle_beta   90.00
_cell.angle_gamma   90.00
#
_symmetry.space_group_name_H-M   'P 1'
#
loop_
_entity.id
_entity.type
_entity.pdbx_description
1 polymer ?
#
loop_
_entity_poly.entity_id
_entity_poly.type
_entity_poly.pdbx_seq_one_letter_code
_entity_poly.pdbx_strand_id
1 'polypeptide(L)'
;MTYHKMLLISLLSATACANALALNNDVAPLMKSTDPGAEKYRSVGKFNGSSHCTATLIAGENAPSKDTPALILTAGHCVDSNVGTNDVIVDQPAPEYWRYTPDYFIDKQADFSPVKVSRILYSTMKYEDVAVLQLDATYGDLAEKGYHPMKLKQNLDMKHQPIVLTHIPVMGASGEKPYLRKSECSITGKSSSLYEGNSPWLWSQVFSVNCAGVVGGTSGSPVFEKDKTDVIGVLNTTTEPGLTGCGVSRPCIVENNQGVPQEGMSYFIPVDNIANAITKDNKLDLSQLQNNSGNIVERSLPWSPWISQSVTDDGEKAKWDILLKEGADVKNIRYKTGLINDVNCADEAEYGASIPADKNPLQELLVPEKDGIYKLCVIHQNKNGKWQNAKDASVMLREIDNTPPTIKPTIRKEDHGTQWTVIVRAAPYELASFNVKYGPKASTNCEDKAGYSFPWRPFIILDKAGAPWRVCAYGEDQAKNVGPINSLDIE
;
A
#
# COMPACT_ATOMS: atom_id res chain seq x y z
N MET A 1 -31.60 -66.63 34.83
CA MET A 1 -30.22 -67.12 35.04
C MET A 1 -29.42 -66.70 33.81
N THR A 2 -28.40 -65.85 33.81
CA THR A 2 -27.66 -65.17 34.86
C THR A 2 -26.95 -63.98 34.19
N TYR A 3 -26.83 -62.89 34.95
CA TYR A 3 -26.17 -61.61 34.70
C TYR A 3 -24.78 -61.65 34.04
N HIS A 4 -24.43 -60.61 33.27
CA HIS A 4 -23.21 -59.78 33.41
C HIS A 4 -23.37 -58.49 32.55
N LYS A 5 -23.72 -57.36 33.17
CA LYS A 5 -22.86 -56.20 33.53
C LYS A 5 -22.52 -55.25 32.36
N MET A 6 -23.17 -54.08 32.44
CA MET A 6 -22.85 -52.82 31.75
C MET A 6 -21.39 -52.37 31.95
N LEU A 7 -20.81 -51.77 30.92
CA LEU A 7 -20.08 -50.51 31.06
C LEU A 7 -20.24 -49.70 29.76
N LEU A 8 -20.93 -48.55 29.86
CA LEU A 8 -20.96 -47.51 28.84
C LEU A 8 -19.57 -46.89 28.74
N ILE A 9 -18.97 -46.89 27.55
CA ILE A 9 -17.86 -46.00 27.22
C ILE A 9 -18.38 -45.02 26.17
N SER A 10 -18.46 -43.77 26.61
CA SER A 10 -18.68 -42.56 25.84
C SER A 10 -17.67 -42.44 24.69
N LEU A 11 -18.16 -42.57 23.44
CA LEU A 11 -17.43 -42.20 22.23
C LEU A 11 -17.77 -40.75 21.87
N LEU A 12 -17.05 -39.80 22.45
CA LEU A 12 -16.85 -38.48 21.85
C LEU A 12 -15.80 -38.64 20.74
N SER A 13 -16.26 -38.97 19.54
CA SER A 13 -15.45 -38.77 18.33
C SER A 13 -15.47 -37.27 18.02
N ALA A 14 -14.42 -36.58 18.46
CA ALA A 14 -14.09 -35.24 17.99
C ALA A 14 -13.83 -35.30 16.48
N THR A 15 -14.81 -34.86 15.69
CA THR A 15 -14.59 -34.42 14.32
C THR A 15 -13.63 -33.23 14.37
N ALA A 16 -12.34 -33.50 14.15
CA ALA A 16 -11.38 -32.47 13.81
C ALA A 16 -11.80 -31.88 12.46
N CYS A 17 -12.55 -30.78 12.49
CA CYS A 17 -12.62 -29.85 11.37
C CYS A 17 -11.22 -29.27 11.18
N ALA A 18 -10.41 -29.93 10.34
CA ALA A 18 -9.25 -29.30 9.75
C ALA A 18 -9.76 -28.24 8.76
N ASN A 19 -10.08 -27.04 9.26
CA ASN A 19 -10.03 -25.84 8.43
C ASN A 19 -8.55 -25.53 8.21
N ALA A 20 -7.93 -26.26 7.28
CA ALA A 20 -6.76 -25.76 6.60
C ALA A 20 -7.23 -24.58 5.76
N LEU A 21 -7.01 -23.36 6.27
CA LEU A 21 -6.97 -22.16 5.44
C LEU A 21 -5.96 -22.43 4.34
N ALA A 22 -6.45 -22.72 3.14
CA ALA A 22 -5.63 -22.75 1.94
C ALA A 22 -5.07 -21.34 1.75
N LEU A 23 -3.79 -21.16 2.04
CA LEU A 23 -3.01 -20.02 1.57
C LEU A 23 -3.01 -20.10 0.04
N ASN A 24 -3.85 -19.28 -0.61
CA ASN A 24 -4.00 -19.29 -2.06
C ASN A 24 -2.70 -18.84 -2.74
N ASN A 25 -1.88 -19.82 -3.12
CA ASN A 25 -0.93 -19.74 -4.23
C ASN A 25 -1.65 -19.85 -5.60
N ASP A 26 -2.95 -19.55 -5.67
CA ASP A 26 -3.71 -19.68 -6.90
C ASP A 26 -3.38 -18.54 -7.85
N VAL A 27 -2.67 -18.90 -8.91
CA VAL A 27 -2.43 -18.04 -10.06
C VAL A 27 -3.77 -17.79 -10.75
N ALA A 28 -4.19 -16.52 -10.87
CA ALA A 28 -5.44 -16.18 -11.56
C ALA A 28 -5.44 -16.70 -13.01
N PRO A 29 -6.55 -17.29 -13.51
CA PRO A 29 -6.61 -17.83 -14.87
C PRO A 29 -6.20 -16.83 -15.96
N LEU A 30 -5.34 -17.27 -16.88
CA LEU A 30 -5.01 -16.54 -18.12
C LEU A 30 -6.24 -16.43 -19.01
N MET A 31 -6.41 -15.29 -19.65
CA MET A 31 -7.45 -15.06 -20.64
C MET A 31 -6.90 -15.17 -22.05
N LYS A 32 -7.69 -15.77 -22.93
CA LYS A 32 -7.54 -15.68 -24.39
C LYS A 32 -8.60 -14.78 -24.97
N SER A 33 -8.28 -14.11 -26.08
CA SER A 33 -9.22 -13.25 -26.81
C SER A 33 -10.42 -14.03 -27.38
N THR A 34 -10.30 -15.35 -27.50
CA THR A 34 -11.35 -16.27 -27.96
C THR A 34 -12.21 -16.85 -26.83
N ASP A 35 -11.91 -16.56 -25.56
CA ASP A 35 -12.70 -17.07 -24.46
C ASP A 35 -14.11 -16.41 -24.45
N PRO A 36 -15.17 -17.13 -24.06
CA PRO A 36 -16.52 -16.56 -24.03
C PRO A 36 -16.60 -15.31 -23.15
N GLY A 37 -17.04 -14.19 -23.73
CA GLY A 37 -17.17 -12.92 -23.01
C GLY A 37 -15.85 -12.18 -22.80
N ALA A 38 -14.75 -12.58 -23.43
CA ALA A 38 -13.46 -11.89 -23.34
C ALA A 38 -13.47 -10.52 -24.03
N GLU A 39 -14.34 -10.33 -25.02
CA GLU A 39 -14.41 -9.11 -25.84
C GLU A 39 -14.63 -7.84 -25.02
N LYS A 40 -15.38 -7.93 -23.91
CA LYS A 40 -15.60 -6.79 -23.01
C LYS A 40 -14.33 -6.32 -22.30
N TYR A 41 -13.30 -7.15 -22.21
CA TYR A 41 -12.04 -6.84 -21.51
C TYR A 41 -10.91 -6.38 -22.44
N ARG A 42 -11.17 -6.23 -23.75
CA ARG A 42 -10.18 -5.71 -24.73
C ARG A 42 -9.64 -4.34 -24.34
N SER A 43 -10.43 -3.56 -23.62
CA SER A 43 -10.09 -2.23 -23.13
C SER A 43 -9.33 -2.21 -21.81
N VAL A 44 -8.95 -3.38 -21.29
CA VAL A 44 -8.00 -3.50 -20.18
C VAL A 44 -6.64 -3.85 -20.78
N GLY A 45 -5.62 -3.08 -20.39
CA GLY A 45 -4.33 -3.14 -21.06
C GLY A 45 -3.16 -2.88 -20.14
N LYS A 46 -1.97 -3.23 -20.63
CA LYS A 46 -0.72 -2.97 -19.92
C LYS A 46 -0.41 -1.48 -20.01
N PHE A 47 -0.15 -0.86 -18.87
CA PHE A 47 0.38 0.49 -18.78
C PHE A 47 1.86 0.46 -18.44
N ASN A 48 2.66 1.10 -19.29
CA ASN A 48 4.08 1.33 -19.06
C ASN A 48 4.27 2.81 -18.71
N GLY A 49 4.21 3.13 -17.42
CA GLY A 49 4.36 4.47 -16.85
C GLY A 49 5.71 4.64 -16.14
N SER A 50 5.68 5.12 -14.90
CA SER A 50 6.87 5.07 -14.01
C SER A 50 7.22 3.63 -13.61
N SER A 51 6.21 2.76 -13.60
CA SER A 51 6.31 1.33 -13.36
C SER A 51 5.44 0.56 -14.35
N HIS A 52 5.50 -0.78 -14.29
CA HIS A 52 4.56 -1.62 -15.02
C HIS A 52 3.29 -1.79 -14.21
N CYS A 53 2.17 -1.33 -14.77
CA CYS A 53 0.84 -1.41 -14.18
C CYS A 53 -0.20 -1.89 -15.19
N THR A 54 -1.45 -1.99 -14.74
CA THR A 54 -2.62 -2.16 -15.58
C THR A 54 -3.34 -0.81 -15.73
N ALA A 55 -4.00 -0.57 -16.85
CA ALA A 55 -4.89 0.57 -17.04
C ALA A 55 -6.10 0.17 -17.90
N THR A 56 -7.13 1.01 -17.87
CA THR A 56 -8.39 0.74 -18.56
C THR A 56 -8.81 1.94 -19.38
N LEU A 57 -9.20 1.73 -20.64
CA LEU A 57 -9.87 2.75 -21.46
C LEU A 57 -11.27 3.00 -20.90
N ILE A 58 -11.54 4.24 -20.48
CA ILE A 58 -12.75 4.62 -19.75
C ILE A 58 -13.53 5.73 -20.47
N ALA A 59 -14.80 5.88 -20.11
CA ALA A 59 -15.68 6.99 -20.47
C ALA A 59 -16.67 7.26 -19.32
N GLY A 60 -17.31 8.43 -19.36
CA GLY A 60 -18.44 8.76 -18.51
C GLY A 60 -19.74 8.08 -18.96
N GLU A 61 -20.88 8.58 -18.50
CA GLU A 61 -22.18 7.96 -18.80
C GLU A 61 -22.57 8.02 -20.29
N ASN A 62 -22.20 9.12 -20.96
CA ASN A 62 -22.49 9.38 -22.36
C ASN A 62 -21.42 8.75 -23.26
N ALA A 63 -21.85 8.28 -24.43
CA ALA A 63 -20.91 7.87 -25.47
C ALA A 63 -20.00 9.06 -25.85
N PRO A 64 -18.67 8.88 -25.90
CA PRO A 64 -17.76 9.94 -26.30
C PRO A 64 -17.91 10.28 -27.78
N SER A 65 -17.62 11.53 -28.13
CA SER A 65 -17.44 11.92 -29.53
C SER A 65 -16.21 11.21 -30.11
N LYS A 66 -16.25 10.91 -31.41
CA LYS A 66 -15.14 10.26 -32.11
C LYS A 66 -13.86 11.09 -32.04
N ASP A 67 -13.97 12.40 -32.07
CA ASP A 67 -12.81 13.31 -32.10
C ASP A 67 -12.28 13.67 -30.70
N THR A 68 -12.93 13.19 -29.63
CA THR A 68 -12.46 13.45 -28.26
C THR A 68 -11.23 12.59 -27.97
N PRO A 69 -10.13 13.16 -27.42
CA PRO A 69 -8.99 12.39 -26.92
C PRO A 69 -9.45 11.33 -25.92
N ALA A 70 -8.96 10.10 -26.10
CA ALA A 70 -9.36 8.98 -25.25
C ALA A 70 -8.71 9.06 -23.86
N LEU A 71 -9.45 8.61 -22.83
CA LEU A 71 -8.99 8.61 -21.44
C LEU A 71 -8.72 7.20 -20.94
N ILE A 72 -7.65 7.02 -20.17
CA ILE A 72 -7.39 5.80 -19.42
C ILE A 72 -7.35 6.07 -17.92
N LEU A 73 -7.77 5.08 -17.14
CA LEU A 73 -7.75 5.06 -15.68
C LEU A 73 -6.72 4.04 -15.18
N THR A 74 -5.92 4.43 -14.20
CA THR A 74 -4.93 3.58 -13.50
C THR A 74 -4.78 4.07 -12.05
N ALA A 75 -3.88 3.48 -11.27
CA ALA A 75 -3.54 3.96 -9.93
C ALA A 75 -2.60 5.18 -10.03
N GLY A 76 -2.69 6.10 -9.07
CA GLY A 76 -1.82 7.27 -8.93
C GLY A 76 -0.34 6.91 -8.82
N HIS A 77 0.02 5.90 -8.03
CA HIS A 77 1.42 5.46 -7.90
C HIS A 77 2.02 4.86 -9.19
N CYS A 78 1.20 4.53 -10.20
CA CYS A 78 1.67 4.10 -11.52
C CYS A 78 2.21 5.25 -12.38
N VAL A 79 1.92 6.50 -11.99
CA VAL A 79 2.36 7.74 -12.66
C VAL A 79 3.73 8.17 -12.15
N ASP A 80 3.97 8.05 -10.85
CA ASP A 80 5.26 8.34 -10.20
C ASP A 80 5.37 7.49 -8.93
N SER A 81 6.48 6.77 -8.76
CA SER A 81 6.70 5.89 -7.61
C SER A 81 7.22 6.63 -6.37
N ASN A 82 7.59 7.90 -6.50
CA ASN A 82 8.15 8.72 -5.41
C ASN A 82 7.13 9.71 -4.82
N VAL A 83 5.85 9.49 -5.08
CA VAL A 83 4.75 10.32 -4.61
C VAL A 83 4.53 10.17 -3.10
N GLY A 84 4.34 11.29 -2.40
CA GLY A 84 3.93 11.34 -1.01
C GLY A 84 2.41 11.30 -0.84
N THR A 85 1.94 11.07 0.40
CA THR A 85 0.50 10.94 0.73
C THR A 85 -0.37 12.17 0.42
N ASN A 86 0.21 13.32 0.13
CA ASN A 86 -0.54 14.55 -0.20
C ASN A 86 -0.33 14.98 -1.66
N ASP A 87 0.41 14.21 -2.46
CA ASP A 87 0.81 14.60 -3.80
C ASP A 87 -0.36 14.49 -4.78
N VAL A 88 -0.50 15.55 -5.58
CA VAL A 88 -1.46 15.65 -6.68
C VAL A 88 -0.78 16.28 -7.88
N ILE A 89 -0.81 15.59 -9.01
CA ILE A 89 -0.26 16.04 -10.29
C ILE A 89 -1.44 16.38 -11.19
N VAL A 90 -1.44 17.61 -11.72
CA VAL A 90 -2.51 18.13 -12.58
C VAL A 90 -1.91 18.71 -13.85
N ASP A 91 -2.52 18.35 -14.97
CA ASP A 91 -2.26 18.94 -16.29
C ASP A 91 -0.78 18.98 -16.70
N GLN A 92 -0.09 17.84 -16.63
CA GLN A 92 1.32 17.73 -17.02
C GLN A 92 1.50 16.90 -18.30
N PRO A 93 2.48 17.23 -19.17
CA PRO A 93 2.83 16.35 -20.27
C PRO A 93 3.29 14.99 -19.75
N ALA A 94 2.83 13.91 -20.37
CA ALA A 94 3.33 12.58 -20.06
C ALA A 94 4.72 12.38 -20.69
N PRO A 95 5.65 11.64 -20.04
CA PRO A 95 6.93 11.28 -20.63
C PRO A 95 6.77 10.56 -21.98
N GLU A 96 7.67 10.87 -22.93
CA GLU A 96 7.56 10.42 -24.32
C GLU A 96 7.50 8.89 -24.50
N TYR A 97 8.06 8.12 -23.55
CA TYR A 97 8.11 6.67 -23.59
C TYR A 97 6.85 5.98 -23.03
N TRP A 98 5.90 6.73 -22.46
CA TRP A 98 4.72 6.14 -21.83
C TRP A 98 3.76 5.52 -22.85
N ARG A 99 3.38 4.26 -22.61
CA ARG A 99 2.53 3.50 -23.54
C ARG A 99 1.43 2.75 -22.78
N TYR A 100 0.24 2.78 -23.35
CA TYR A 100 -0.88 1.93 -22.98
C TYR A 100 -1.13 0.90 -24.08
N THR A 101 -1.15 -0.39 -23.74
CA THR A 101 -1.33 -1.47 -24.71
C THR A 101 -2.61 -2.26 -24.38
N PRO A 102 -3.75 -1.95 -25.02
CA PRO A 102 -4.99 -2.72 -24.88
C PRO A 102 -4.87 -4.12 -25.48
N ASP A 103 -5.91 -4.95 -25.33
CA ASP A 103 -6.04 -6.29 -25.94
C ASP A 103 -4.88 -7.22 -25.54
N TYR A 104 -4.41 -7.11 -24.29
CA TYR A 104 -3.19 -7.74 -23.79
C TYR A 104 -3.34 -9.24 -23.45
N PHE A 105 -4.11 -9.97 -24.26
CA PHE A 105 -4.36 -11.40 -24.12
C PHE A 105 -3.14 -12.23 -24.55
N ILE A 106 -3.02 -13.44 -24.00
CA ILE A 106 -1.86 -14.32 -24.28
C ILE A 106 -1.76 -14.75 -25.74
N ASP A 107 -2.88 -14.82 -26.46
CA ASP A 107 -2.99 -15.20 -27.87
C ASP A 107 -2.89 -14.01 -28.84
N LYS A 108 -2.70 -12.79 -28.33
CA LYS A 108 -2.67 -11.54 -29.11
C LYS A 108 -1.30 -10.86 -29.22
N GLN A 109 -0.23 -11.55 -28.82
CA GLN A 109 1.13 -10.99 -28.76
C GLN A 109 1.60 -10.34 -30.07
N ALA A 110 1.29 -10.94 -31.21
CA ALA A 110 1.67 -10.41 -32.53
C ALA A 110 0.85 -9.16 -32.94
N ASP A 111 -0.30 -8.94 -32.30
CA ASP A 111 -1.26 -7.87 -32.62
C ASP A 111 -1.17 -6.68 -31.64
N PHE A 112 -0.26 -6.71 -30.66
CA PHE A 112 -0.13 -5.65 -29.66
C PHE A 112 0.14 -4.30 -30.32
N SER A 113 -0.78 -3.35 -30.10
CA SER A 113 -0.73 -2.00 -30.66
C SER A 113 -0.63 -0.98 -29.53
N PRO A 114 0.60 -0.63 -29.07
CA PRO A 114 0.78 0.34 -28.01
C PRO A 114 0.34 1.74 -28.46
N VAL A 115 -0.39 2.43 -27.61
CA VAL A 115 -0.90 3.79 -27.79
C VAL A 115 -0.12 4.73 -26.89
N LYS A 116 0.31 5.88 -27.43
CA LYS A 116 1.02 6.90 -26.66
C LYS A 116 0.09 7.54 -25.64
N VAL A 117 0.58 7.70 -24.42
CA VAL A 117 -0.04 8.58 -23.41
C VAL A 117 0.54 9.97 -23.62
N SER A 118 -0.31 10.97 -23.82
CA SER A 118 0.09 12.34 -24.14
C SER A 118 0.14 13.25 -22.91
N ARG A 119 -0.74 13.01 -21.93
CA ARG A 119 -0.91 13.91 -20.78
C ARG A 119 -1.37 13.21 -19.52
N ILE A 120 -0.86 13.65 -18.38
CA ILE A 120 -1.40 13.37 -17.05
C ILE A 120 -2.45 14.45 -16.78
N LEU A 121 -3.73 14.12 -16.91
CA LEU A 121 -4.79 15.09 -16.58
C LEU A 121 -4.92 15.24 -15.08
N TYR A 122 -4.89 14.11 -14.37
CA TYR A 122 -4.99 14.04 -12.92
C TYR A 122 -4.29 12.79 -12.39
N SER A 123 -3.53 12.92 -11.31
CA SER A 123 -2.99 11.80 -10.53
C SER A 123 -2.91 12.20 -9.08
N THR A 124 -3.39 11.38 -8.16
CA THR A 124 -3.41 11.69 -6.72
C THR A 124 -3.04 10.47 -5.90
N MET A 125 -2.33 10.72 -4.79
CA MET A 125 -2.17 9.78 -3.67
C MET A 125 -2.93 10.25 -2.42
N LYS A 126 -3.60 11.40 -2.53
CA LYS A 126 -4.22 12.09 -1.41
C LYS A 126 -5.59 11.52 -1.14
N TYR A 127 -5.70 10.76 -0.05
CA TYR A 127 -6.89 10.01 0.38
C TYR A 127 -7.36 8.91 -0.57
N GLU A 128 -6.93 8.92 -1.82
CA GLU A 128 -7.22 7.93 -2.85
C GLU A 128 -6.01 7.77 -3.78
N ASP A 129 -5.90 6.62 -4.44
CA ASP A 129 -4.79 6.27 -5.34
C ASP A 129 -5.31 6.05 -6.77
N VAL A 130 -5.44 7.13 -7.52
CA VAL A 130 -6.03 7.12 -8.87
C VAL A 130 -5.35 8.10 -9.81
N ALA A 131 -5.32 7.77 -11.10
CA ALA A 131 -4.88 8.64 -12.16
C ALA A 131 -5.72 8.53 -13.42
N VAL A 132 -6.07 9.68 -14.00
CA VAL A 132 -6.71 9.82 -15.30
C VAL A 132 -5.70 10.39 -16.28
N LEU A 133 -5.40 9.62 -17.32
CA LEU A 133 -4.41 9.97 -18.34
C LEU A 133 -5.09 10.12 -19.69
N GLN A 134 -4.59 11.07 -20.48
CA GLN A 134 -5.04 11.30 -21.86
C GLN A 134 -4.13 10.55 -22.83
N LEU A 135 -4.73 9.85 -23.78
CA LEU A 135 -4.02 9.24 -24.91
C LEU A 135 -3.77 10.27 -26.02
N ASP A 136 -2.83 9.97 -26.90
CA ASP A 136 -2.63 10.73 -28.15
C ASP A 136 -3.67 10.34 -29.22
N ALA A 137 -4.33 9.19 -29.04
CA ALA A 137 -5.42 8.72 -29.88
C ALA A 137 -6.78 9.22 -29.38
N THR A 138 -7.73 9.37 -30.30
CA THR A 138 -9.12 9.68 -30.00
C THR A 138 -9.95 8.42 -29.75
N TYR A 139 -11.16 8.56 -29.21
CA TYR A 139 -12.08 7.43 -29.10
C TYR A 139 -12.47 6.85 -30.47
N GLY A 140 -12.50 7.67 -31.53
CA GLY A 140 -12.72 7.21 -32.90
C GLY A 140 -11.61 6.28 -33.37
N ASP A 141 -10.35 6.69 -33.21
CA ASP A 141 -9.17 5.90 -33.61
C ASP A 141 -9.15 4.53 -32.91
N LEU A 142 -9.51 4.49 -31.62
CA LEU A 142 -9.54 3.25 -30.85
C LEU A 142 -10.74 2.38 -31.22
N ALA A 143 -11.90 2.97 -31.52
CA ALA A 143 -13.08 2.23 -31.97
C ALA A 143 -12.86 1.56 -33.33
N GLU A 144 -12.09 2.17 -34.25
CA GLU A 144 -11.69 1.55 -35.52
C GLU A 144 -10.84 0.29 -35.31
N LYS A 145 -10.11 0.20 -34.20
CA LYS A 145 -9.36 -0.99 -33.77
C LYS A 145 -10.20 -1.98 -32.95
N GLY A 146 -11.48 -1.69 -32.73
CA GLY A 146 -12.39 -2.51 -31.92
C GLY A 146 -12.24 -2.33 -30.41
N TYR A 147 -11.62 -1.24 -29.95
CA TYR A 147 -11.50 -0.90 -28.53
C TYR A 147 -12.56 0.11 -28.14
N HIS A 148 -13.45 -0.28 -27.23
CA HIS A 148 -14.55 0.56 -26.76
C HIS A 148 -14.39 0.87 -25.27
N PRO A 149 -14.57 2.13 -24.84
CA PRO A 149 -14.36 2.49 -23.44
C PRO A 149 -15.36 1.84 -22.51
N MET A 150 -14.90 1.56 -21.29
CA MET A 150 -15.73 1.10 -20.19
C MET A 150 -16.34 2.29 -19.46
N LYS A 151 -17.58 2.17 -19.00
CA LYS A 151 -18.22 3.22 -18.20
C LYS A 151 -17.76 3.13 -16.75
N LEU A 152 -17.58 4.29 -16.11
CA LEU A 152 -17.42 4.34 -14.66
C LEU A 152 -18.79 4.40 -13.99
N LYS A 153 -19.01 3.55 -12.99
CA LYS A 153 -20.26 3.54 -12.22
C LYS A 153 -20.24 4.68 -11.20
N GLN A 154 -21.33 5.42 -11.11
CA GLN A 154 -21.57 6.47 -10.12
C GLN A 154 -22.48 5.96 -8.99
N ASN A 155 -22.44 6.65 -7.85
CA ASN A 155 -23.28 6.38 -6.67
C ASN A 155 -23.12 4.93 -6.18
N LEU A 156 -21.87 4.50 -6.00
CA LEU A 156 -21.55 3.15 -5.56
C LEU A 156 -22.07 2.89 -4.14
N ASP A 157 -22.97 1.91 -4.05
CA ASP A 157 -23.37 1.27 -2.81
C ASP A 157 -22.78 -0.14 -2.78
N MET A 158 -21.55 -0.25 -2.28
CA MET A 158 -20.80 -1.49 -2.27
C MET A 158 -20.98 -2.24 -0.96
N LYS A 159 -21.35 -3.52 -1.09
CA LYS A 159 -21.55 -4.47 0.00
C LYS A 159 -20.69 -5.71 -0.19
N HIS A 160 -20.82 -6.68 0.70
CA HIS A 160 -20.27 -8.00 0.47
C HIS A 160 -20.94 -8.63 -0.77
N GLN A 161 -20.20 -8.70 -1.88
CA GLN A 161 -20.74 -9.13 -3.18
C GLN A 161 -19.66 -9.69 -4.10
N PRO A 162 -20.03 -10.56 -5.06
CA PRO A 162 -19.10 -11.09 -6.04
C PRO A 162 -18.68 -9.99 -7.03
N ILE A 163 -17.39 -9.97 -7.33
CA ILE A 163 -16.73 -9.06 -8.25
C ILE A 163 -15.82 -9.83 -9.21
N VAL A 164 -15.39 -9.13 -10.26
CA VAL A 164 -14.37 -9.59 -11.19
C VAL A 164 -13.25 -8.57 -11.20
N LEU A 165 -12.02 -9.04 -11.04
CA LEU A 165 -10.80 -8.28 -11.26
C LEU A 165 -10.19 -8.73 -12.58
N THR A 166 -9.88 -7.80 -13.47
CA THR A 166 -9.14 -8.09 -14.71
C THR A 166 -7.79 -7.40 -14.65
N HIS A 167 -6.70 -8.15 -14.74
CA HIS A 167 -5.38 -7.63 -14.38
C HIS A 167 -4.24 -8.23 -15.19
N ILE A 168 -3.09 -7.54 -15.20
CA ILE A 168 -1.86 -8.00 -15.87
C ILE A 168 -0.73 -8.00 -14.84
N PRO A 169 -0.48 -9.13 -14.16
CA PRO A 169 0.63 -9.23 -13.22
C PRO A 169 1.96 -9.27 -13.99
N VAL A 170 2.99 -8.59 -13.49
CA VAL A 170 4.32 -8.51 -14.11
C VAL A 170 5.43 -9.00 -13.18
N MET A 171 5.22 -8.87 -11.87
CA MET A 171 6.17 -9.29 -10.85
C MET A 171 5.46 -10.21 -9.86
N GLY A 172 5.83 -11.49 -9.85
CA GLY A 172 5.33 -12.47 -8.88
C GLY A 172 6.33 -13.61 -8.70
N ALA A 173 6.30 -14.26 -7.53
CA ALA A 173 7.19 -15.39 -7.21
C ALA A 173 6.96 -16.63 -8.10
N SER A 174 5.84 -16.67 -8.81
CA SER A 174 5.27 -17.82 -9.52
C SER A 174 5.67 -17.95 -11.01
N GLY A 175 6.57 -17.11 -11.54
CA GLY A 175 6.95 -17.18 -12.96
C GLY A 175 5.77 -16.92 -13.91
N GLU A 176 4.78 -16.15 -13.44
CA GLU A 176 3.59 -15.82 -14.19
C GLU A 176 3.90 -15.12 -15.50
N LYS A 177 3.27 -15.58 -16.58
CA LYS A 177 3.31 -14.86 -17.85
C LYS A 177 2.55 -13.54 -17.69
N PRO A 178 3.14 -12.41 -18.11
CA PRO A 178 2.54 -11.10 -17.94
C PRO A 178 1.52 -10.85 -19.03
N TYR A 179 0.36 -11.49 -18.93
CA TYR A 179 -0.77 -11.30 -19.85
C TYR A 179 -2.06 -11.15 -19.05
N LEU A 180 -3.12 -10.71 -19.74
CA LEU A 180 -4.41 -10.46 -19.13
C LEU A 180 -4.97 -11.71 -18.44
N ARG A 181 -5.41 -11.53 -17.21
CA ARG A 181 -6.00 -12.54 -16.33
C ARG A 181 -7.32 -12.05 -15.78
N LYS A 182 -8.14 -13.01 -15.39
CA LYS A 182 -9.42 -12.77 -14.72
C LYS A 182 -9.43 -13.47 -13.37
N SER A 183 -9.62 -12.71 -12.29
CA SER A 183 -9.91 -13.25 -10.96
C SER A 183 -11.38 -13.02 -10.63
N GLU A 184 -12.12 -14.08 -10.31
CA GLU A 184 -13.45 -13.99 -9.71
C GLU A 184 -13.29 -14.06 -8.19
N CYS A 185 -13.76 -13.03 -7.50
CA CYS A 185 -13.55 -12.84 -6.06
C CYS A 185 -14.75 -12.11 -5.45
N SER A 186 -14.65 -11.72 -4.18
CA SER A 186 -15.69 -10.97 -3.49
C SER A 186 -15.12 -9.77 -2.77
N ILE A 187 -15.95 -8.73 -2.63
CA ILE A 187 -15.74 -7.70 -1.61
C ILE A 187 -15.94 -8.37 -0.26
N THR A 188 -14.90 -8.35 0.58
CA THR A 188 -14.91 -8.97 1.90
C THR A 188 -15.28 -7.99 3.00
N GLY A 189 -15.02 -6.69 2.78
CA GLY A 189 -15.35 -5.65 3.73
C GLY A 189 -15.01 -4.26 3.20
N LYS A 190 -15.37 -3.25 3.99
CA LYS A 190 -15.00 -1.84 3.77
C LYS A 190 -14.06 -1.44 4.89
N SER A 191 -12.95 -0.80 4.57
CA SER A 191 -12.12 -0.14 5.58
C SER A 191 -12.34 1.36 5.53
N SER A 192 -12.49 1.97 6.70
CA SER A 192 -12.56 3.42 6.83
C SER A 192 -11.25 4.09 6.43
N SER A 193 -10.12 3.44 6.75
CA SER A 193 -8.76 3.92 6.48
C SER A 193 -7.83 2.75 6.18
N LEU A 194 -6.92 2.95 5.24
CA LEU A 194 -5.83 2.02 4.92
C LEU A 194 -4.56 2.84 4.79
N TYR A 195 -3.48 2.38 5.40
CA TYR A 195 -2.18 3.02 5.22
C TYR A 195 -1.11 2.04 4.79
N GLU A 196 -0.11 2.52 4.05
CA GLU A 196 0.95 1.70 3.50
C GLU A 196 2.25 2.48 3.35
N GLY A 197 3.38 1.81 3.59
CA GLY A 197 4.71 2.32 3.28
C GLY A 197 5.47 2.91 4.48
N ASN A 198 6.76 3.18 4.27
CA ASN A 198 7.66 3.71 5.30
C ASN A 198 7.50 5.21 5.52
N SER A 199 6.89 5.92 4.57
CA SER A 199 6.33 7.25 4.75
C SER A 199 4.87 7.11 4.34
N PRO A 200 3.97 6.83 5.30
CA PRO A 200 2.76 6.12 4.98
C PRO A 200 1.83 6.94 4.11
N TRP A 201 1.42 6.37 2.98
CA TRP A 201 0.22 6.79 2.26
C TRP A 201 -0.99 6.52 3.14
N LEU A 202 -1.93 7.45 3.19
CA LEU A 202 -3.21 7.26 3.85
C LEU A 202 -4.33 7.35 2.81
N TRP A 203 -5.03 6.23 2.63
CA TRP A 203 -6.22 6.17 1.81
C TRP A 203 -7.46 5.97 2.67
N SER A 204 -8.58 6.52 2.20
CA SER A 204 -9.87 6.44 2.87
C SER A 204 -10.89 5.77 1.95
N GLN A 205 -11.88 5.10 2.54
CA GLN A 205 -12.96 4.43 1.80
C GLN A 205 -12.49 3.35 0.81
N VAL A 206 -11.47 2.57 1.20
CA VAL A 206 -11.02 1.40 0.44
C VAL A 206 -11.91 0.17 0.71
N PHE A 207 -11.96 -0.73 -0.26
CA PHE A 207 -12.68 -2.00 -0.12
C PHE A 207 -11.70 -3.16 -0.15
N SER A 208 -11.81 -4.05 0.84
CA SER A 208 -11.01 -5.28 0.87
C SER A 208 -11.64 -6.34 -0.01
N VAL A 209 -10.79 -7.11 -0.68
CA VAL A 209 -11.16 -8.20 -1.59
C VAL A 209 -10.21 -9.38 -1.41
N ASN A 210 -10.66 -10.58 -1.78
CA ASN A 210 -9.89 -11.83 -1.70
C ASN A 210 -9.48 -12.36 -3.09
N CYS A 211 -9.06 -11.46 -3.98
CA CYS A 211 -8.73 -11.81 -5.36
C CYS A 211 -7.41 -12.57 -5.44
N ALA A 212 -7.37 -13.59 -6.29
CA ALA A 212 -6.19 -14.40 -6.55
C ALA A 212 -5.25 -13.69 -7.54
N GLY A 213 -3.95 -14.01 -7.50
CA GLY A 213 -2.96 -13.48 -8.46
C GLY A 213 -2.71 -11.96 -8.39
N VAL A 214 -3.06 -11.30 -7.28
CA VAL A 214 -2.73 -9.90 -7.06
C VAL A 214 -1.27 -9.79 -6.64
N VAL A 215 -0.45 -9.28 -7.56
CA VAL A 215 0.99 -9.03 -7.37
C VAL A 215 1.42 -7.76 -8.12
N GLY A 216 2.71 -7.40 -8.10
CA GLY A 216 3.21 -6.23 -8.85
C GLY A 216 2.80 -6.29 -10.34
N GLY A 217 2.35 -5.16 -10.89
CA GLY A 217 1.71 -5.07 -12.22
C GLY A 217 0.18 -5.03 -12.18
N THR A 218 -0.42 -5.58 -11.12
CA THR A 218 -1.87 -5.61 -10.93
C THR A 218 -2.43 -4.25 -10.52
N SER A 219 -1.62 -3.35 -9.98
CA SER A 219 -2.01 -1.95 -9.68
C SER A 219 -2.64 -1.27 -10.89
N GLY A 220 -3.73 -0.53 -10.67
CA GLY A 220 -4.47 0.15 -11.72
C GLY A 220 -5.52 -0.72 -12.43
N SER A 221 -5.63 -2.00 -12.07
CA SER A 221 -6.59 -2.93 -12.68
C SER A 221 -8.04 -2.56 -12.37
N PRO A 222 -8.96 -2.65 -13.34
CA PRO A 222 -10.37 -2.37 -13.12
C PRO A 222 -11.05 -3.51 -12.34
N VAL A 223 -11.94 -3.09 -11.44
CA VAL A 223 -12.85 -3.97 -10.69
C VAL A 223 -14.25 -3.81 -11.25
N PHE A 224 -14.96 -4.93 -11.44
CA PHE A 224 -16.33 -4.99 -11.94
C PHE A 224 -17.22 -5.73 -10.96
N GLU A 225 -18.51 -5.40 -10.92
CA GLU A 225 -19.50 -6.33 -10.36
C GLU A 225 -19.61 -7.57 -11.26
N LYS A 226 -19.87 -8.74 -10.67
CA LYS A 226 -20.06 -9.96 -11.44
C LYS A 226 -21.16 -9.76 -12.50
N ASP A 227 -20.85 -10.19 -13.72
CA ASP A 227 -21.71 -10.09 -14.91
C ASP A 227 -22.05 -8.65 -15.38
N LYS A 228 -21.35 -7.63 -14.85
CA LYS A 228 -21.44 -6.24 -15.32
C LYS A 228 -20.19 -5.82 -16.08
N THR A 229 -20.26 -4.66 -16.74
CA THR A 229 -19.19 -4.05 -17.53
C THR A 229 -18.73 -2.71 -17.01
N ASP A 230 -19.48 -2.11 -16.09
CA ASP A 230 -19.14 -0.82 -15.51
C ASP A 230 -18.05 -1.02 -14.47
N VAL A 231 -17.02 -0.18 -14.52
CA VAL A 231 -15.93 -0.18 -13.56
C VAL A 231 -16.43 0.42 -12.25
N ILE A 232 -16.21 -0.30 -11.15
CA ILE A 232 -16.57 0.13 -9.79
C ILE A 232 -15.34 0.52 -8.96
N GLY A 233 -14.14 0.14 -9.41
CA GLY A 233 -12.94 0.35 -8.63
C GLY A 233 -11.66 0.21 -9.44
N VAL A 234 -10.58 0.74 -8.87
CA VAL A 234 -9.21 0.58 -9.33
C VAL A 234 -8.45 -0.17 -8.25
N LEU A 235 -7.88 -1.34 -8.60
CA LEU A 235 -7.07 -2.09 -7.67
C LEU A 235 -5.83 -1.29 -7.28
N ASN A 236 -5.61 -1.19 -5.97
CA ASN A 236 -4.58 -0.37 -5.37
C ASN A 236 -3.37 -1.20 -4.93
N THR A 237 -3.59 -2.09 -3.96
CA THR A 237 -2.50 -2.76 -3.24
C THR A 237 -2.95 -4.13 -2.69
N THR A 238 -2.02 -4.90 -2.14
CA THR A 238 -2.28 -6.18 -1.50
C THR A 238 -1.35 -6.39 -0.30
N THR A 239 -1.81 -7.15 0.68
CA THR A 239 -0.98 -7.60 1.80
C THR A 239 -0.23 -8.87 1.39
N GLU A 240 1.05 -8.72 1.05
CA GLU A 240 1.93 -9.82 0.64
C GLU A 240 2.07 -10.85 1.78
N PRO A 241 1.77 -12.15 1.55
CA PRO A 241 1.78 -13.14 2.63
C PRO A 241 3.19 -13.50 3.12
N GLY A 242 3.28 -13.90 4.39
CA GLY A 242 4.50 -14.52 4.96
C GLY A 242 5.51 -13.55 5.56
N LEU A 243 5.18 -12.26 5.62
CA LEU A 243 5.88 -11.26 6.41
C LEU A 243 5.02 -10.85 7.61
N THR A 244 5.62 -10.15 8.57
CA THR A 244 4.93 -9.59 9.75
C THR A 244 4.66 -8.10 9.53
N GLY A 245 3.89 -7.47 10.41
CA GLY A 245 3.74 -6.00 10.47
C GLY A 245 3.15 -5.32 9.23
N CYS A 246 3.26 -3.98 9.24
CA CYS A 246 2.77 -3.04 8.23
C CYS A 246 3.92 -2.40 7.46
N GLY A 247 3.77 -2.18 6.16
CA GLY A 247 4.81 -1.54 5.34
C GLY A 247 4.51 -1.54 3.86
N VAL A 248 5.55 -1.45 3.03
CA VAL A 248 5.42 -1.48 1.56
C VAL A 248 4.91 -2.86 1.12
N SER A 249 3.89 -2.89 0.27
CA SER A 249 3.18 -4.12 -0.14
C SER A 249 2.57 -4.89 1.03
N ARG A 250 2.39 -4.22 2.18
CA ARG A 250 1.73 -4.72 3.39
C ARG A 250 0.91 -3.61 4.03
N PRO A 251 -0.14 -3.15 3.33
CA PRO A 251 -1.02 -2.13 3.86
C PRO A 251 -1.73 -2.65 5.11
N CYS A 252 -2.06 -1.74 6.01
CA CYS A 252 -2.76 -2.04 7.25
C CYS A 252 -4.05 -1.25 7.37
N ILE A 253 -5.09 -1.96 7.79
CA ILE A 253 -6.30 -1.30 8.26
C ILE A 253 -6.05 -0.72 9.64
N VAL A 254 -6.84 0.27 10.01
CA VAL A 254 -6.74 0.92 11.31
C VAL A 254 -7.83 0.37 12.22
N GLU A 255 -7.44 -0.38 13.24
CA GLU A 255 -8.34 -0.89 14.27
C GLU A 255 -7.84 -0.44 15.64
N ASN A 256 -8.72 0.15 16.46
CA ASN A 256 -8.36 0.66 17.79
C ASN A 256 -7.12 1.58 17.81
N ASN A 257 -6.93 2.36 16.74
CA ASN A 257 -5.76 3.23 16.52
C ASN A 257 -4.43 2.50 16.32
N GLN A 258 -4.46 1.23 15.95
CA GLN A 258 -3.29 0.42 15.61
C GLN A 258 -3.40 -0.09 14.18
N GLY A 259 -2.24 -0.37 13.57
CA GLY A 259 -2.17 -1.03 12.27
C GLY A 259 -2.38 -2.53 12.38
N VAL A 260 -3.36 -3.05 11.64
CA VAL A 260 -3.63 -4.49 11.57
C VAL A 260 -3.46 -4.95 10.12
N PRO A 261 -2.45 -5.77 9.80
CA PRO A 261 -2.32 -6.36 8.48
C PRO A 261 -3.39 -7.44 8.28
N GLN A 262 -3.90 -7.57 7.05
CA GLN A 262 -4.90 -8.58 6.70
C GLN A 262 -4.31 -9.52 5.64
N GLU A 263 -3.72 -10.63 6.09
CA GLU A 263 -3.03 -11.59 5.21
C GLU A 263 -3.91 -12.06 4.03
N GLY A 264 -3.34 -12.00 2.82
CA GLY A 264 -4.01 -12.47 1.61
C GLY A 264 -5.14 -11.56 1.11
N MET A 265 -5.32 -10.39 1.72
CA MET A 265 -6.31 -9.40 1.28
C MET A 265 -5.69 -8.39 0.32
N SER A 266 -6.46 -8.03 -0.70
CA SER A 266 -6.15 -6.92 -1.59
C SER A 266 -7.17 -5.80 -1.44
N TYR A 267 -6.86 -4.62 -1.95
CA TYR A 267 -7.67 -3.43 -1.76
C TYR A 267 -7.86 -2.68 -3.06
N PHE A 268 -9.07 -2.18 -3.29
CA PHE A 268 -9.34 -1.26 -4.41
C PHE A 268 -9.93 0.05 -3.91
N ILE A 269 -9.72 1.09 -4.73
CA ILE A 269 -10.24 2.44 -4.56
C ILE A 269 -11.52 2.58 -5.40
N PRO A 270 -12.65 3.07 -4.82
CA PRO A 270 -13.87 3.33 -5.58
C PRO A 270 -13.66 4.40 -6.65
N VAL A 271 -14.36 4.29 -7.78
CA VAL A 271 -14.22 5.26 -8.88
C VAL A 271 -15.17 6.45 -8.83
N ASP A 272 -16.06 6.56 -7.84
CA ASP A 272 -17.11 7.60 -7.80
C ASP A 272 -16.58 9.02 -7.98
N ASN A 273 -15.46 9.36 -7.32
CA ASN A 273 -14.88 10.70 -7.40
C ASN A 273 -14.51 11.04 -8.85
N ILE A 274 -13.88 10.09 -9.56
CA ILE A 274 -13.52 10.26 -10.96
C ILE A 274 -14.77 10.21 -11.86
N ALA A 275 -15.69 9.27 -11.60
CA ALA A 275 -16.92 9.12 -12.37
C ALA A 275 -17.78 10.40 -12.34
N ASN A 276 -17.84 11.09 -11.19
CA ASN A 276 -18.55 12.34 -11.01
C ASN A 276 -17.82 13.55 -11.61
N ALA A 277 -16.49 13.45 -11.79
CA ALA A 277 -15.69 14.50 -12.41
C ALA A 277 -15.66 14.40 -13.95
N ILE A 278 -16.13 13.30 -14.55
CA ILE A 278 -16.22 13.20 -16.01
C ILE A 278 -17.49 13.91 -16.51
N THR A 279 -17.30 14.91 -17.36
CA THR A 279 -18.37 15.68 -17.97
C THR A 279 -19.13 14.88 -19.02
N LYS A 280 -20.29 15.40 -19.42
CA LYS A 280 -21.13 14.81 -20.49
C LYS A 280 -20.43 14.69 -21.85
N ASP A 281 -19.40 15.49 -22.11
CA ASP A 281 -18.56 15.44 -23.32
C ASP A 281 -17.27 14.63 -23.14
N ASN A 282 -17.19 13.82 -22.06
CA ASN A 282 -16.07 12.93 -21.75
C ASN A 282 -14.73 13.66 -21.51
N LYS A 283 -14.79 14.82 -20.87
CA LYS A 283 -13.62 15.54 -20.35
C LYS A 283 -13.58 15.46 -18.83
N LEU A 284 -12.41 15.69 -18.26
CA LEU A 284 -12.25 15.73 -16.81
C LEU A 284 -12.47 17.15 -16.29
N ASP A 285 -13.46 17.35 -15.43
CA ASP A 285 -13.71 18.58 -14.70
C ASP A 285 -12.88 18.60 -13.40
N LEU A 286 -11.71 19.22 -13.48
CA LEU A 286 -10.78 19.37 -12.35
C LEU A 286 -11.35 20.20 -11.18
N SER A 287 -12.46 20.93 -11.37
CA SER A 287 -13.09 21.68 -10.28
C SER A 287 -13.87 20.78 -9.31
N GLN A 288 -14.20 19.55 -9.72
CA GLN A 288 -14.83 18.54 -8.88
C GLN A 288 -13.81 17.74 -8.05
N LEU A 289 -12.52 17.82 -8.40
CA LEU A 289 -11.44 17.05 -7.79
C LEU A 289 -10.58 17.91 -6.88
N GLN A 290 -9.87 17.28 -5.94
CA GLN A 290 -8.83 17.97 -5.18
C GLN A 290 -7.69 18.31 -6.15
N ASN A 291 -7.50 19.58 -6.48
CA ASN A 291 -6.60 20.03 -7.53
C ASN A 291 -5.37 20.79 -6.97
N ASN A 292 -4.63 20.12 -6.09
CA ASN A 292 -3.34 20.58 -5.56
C ASN A 292 -3.41 21.78 -4.59
N SER A 293 -4.58 22.02 -3.99
CA SER A 293 -4.78 23.06 -2.98
C SER A 293 -4.21 22.74 -1.59
N GLY A 294 -3.37 21.72 -1.42
CA GLY A 294 -3.17 21.14 -0.09
C GLY A 294 -1.98 20.19 0.08
N ASN A 295 -0.89 20.42 -0.63
CA ASN A 295 0.36 19.70 -0.42
C ASN A 295 1.45 20.67 0.08
N ILE A 296 1.30 21.13 1.31
CA ILE A 296 2.12 22.21 1.87
C ILE A 296 3.02 21.77 3.02
N VAL A 297 2.93 20.50 3.42
CA VAL A 297 3.68 19.93 4.55
C VAL A 297 4.64 18.86 4.08
N GLU A 298 5.76 18.74 4.77
CA GLU A 298 6.75 17.67 4.58
C GLU A 298 7.44 17.34 5.90
N ARG A 299 8.09 16.17 5.98
CA ARG A 299 8.95 15.85 7.13
C ARG A 299 10.21 16.70 7.06
N SER A 300 10.71 17.12 8.22
CA SER A 300 11.94 17.91 8.35
C SER A 300 13.17 17.20 7.78
N LEU A 301 13.19 15.88 7.81
CA LEU A 301 14.21 15.04 7.18
C LEU A 301 13.55 13.96 6.33
N PRO A 302 14.06 13.66 5.11
CA PRO A 302 13.53 12.61 4.24
C PRO A 302 13.47 11.22 4.88
N TRP A 303 14.34 10.96 5.86
CA TRP A 303 14.47 9.69 6.57
C TRP A 303 13.97 9.74 8.01
N SER A 304 13.30 10.84 8.41
CA SER A 304 12.73 10.92 9.76
C SER A 304 11.69 9.80 9.93
N PRO A 305 11.87 8.89 10.90
CA PRO A 305 10.95 7.80 11.09
C PRO A 305 9.58 8.36 11.50
N TRP A 306 8.53 7.79 10.93
CA TRP A 306 7.16 8.14 11.32
C TRP A 306 6.70 7.37 12.56
N ILE A 307 7.47 6.34 12.97
CA ILE A 307 7.24 5.52 14.16
C ILE A 307 8.36 5.85 15.15
N SER A 308 8.02 6.07 16.42
CA SER A 308 9.01 6.24 17.48
C SER A 308 8.44 5.83 18.83
N GLN A 309 9.31 5.62 19.81
CA GLN A 309 8.92 5.73 21.21
C GLN A 309 8.38 7.13 21.51
N SER A 310 7.57 7.26 22.57
CA SER A 310 7.09 8.54 23.08
C SER A 310 8.19 9.38 23.70
N VAL A 311 9.18 8.72 24.30
CA VAL A 311 10.39 9.30 24.87
C VAL A 311 11.55 8.39 24.45
N THR A 312 12.55 8.97 23.81
CA THR A 312 13.75 8.25 23.38
C THR A 312 14.67 7.91 24.56
N ASP A 313 15.64 7.02 24.34
CA ASP A 313 16.62 6.61 25.38
C ASP A 313 17.41 7.80 25.98
N ASP A 314 17.61 8.88 25.23
CA ASP A 314 18.26 10.13 25.67
C ASP A 314 17.30 11.12 26.33
N GLY A 315 16.02 10.76 26.47
CA GLY A 315 15.00 11.53 27.17
C GLY A 315 14.26 12.57 26.31
N GLU A 316 14.48 12.58 24.99
CA GLU A 316 13.75 13.48 24.09
C GLU A 316 12.32 12.98 23.86
N LYS A 317 11.35 13.89 23.94
CA LYS A 317 9.95 13.58 23.64
C LYS A 317 9.69 13.56 22.15
N ALA A 318 8.83 12.64 21.70
CA ALA A 318 8.40 12.55 20.31
C ALA A 318 7.72 13.84 19.84
N LYS A 319 8.12 14.28 18.64
CA LYS A 319 7.60 15.47 17.95
C LYS A 319 7.02 15.06 16.60
N TRP A 320 6.24 15.96 16.03
CA TRP A 320 5.71 15.81 14.67
C TRP A 320 6.81 15.96 13.61
N ASP A 321 7.81 16.81 13.84
CA ASP A 321 8.93 17.06 12.92
C ASP A 321 8.46 17.44 11.51
N ILE A 322 7.38 18.22 11.42
CA ILE A 322 6.77 18.65 10.16
C ILE A 322 7.14 20.09 9.84
N LEU A 323 7.58 20.31 8.60
CA LEU A 323 7.85 21.62 8.03
C LEU A 323 6.78 22.00 7.01
N LEU A 324 6.67 23.31 6.76
CA LEU A 324 5.97 23.81 5.59
C LEU A 324 6.94 23.82 4.41
N LYS A 325 6.50 23.28 3.26
CA LYS A 325 7.34 23.18 2.05
C LYS A 325 7.86 24.54 1.62
N GLU A 326 9.13 24.60 1.26
CA GLU A 326 9.73 25.82 0.71
C GLU A 326 8.97 26.27 -0.55
N GLY A 327 8.70 27.58 -0.64
CA GLY A 327 7.99 28.16 -1.79
C GLY A 327 6.47 27.95 -1.81
N ALA A 328 5.88 27.23 -0.85
CA ALA A 328 4.44 27.04 -0.79
C ALA A 328 3.67 28.37 -0.67
N ASP A 329 2.50 28.46 -1.31
CA ASP A 329 1.59 29.62 -1.22
C ASP A 329 0.81 29.59 0.10
N VAL A 330 1.51 29.82 1.20
CA VAL A 330 0.96 29.74 2.55
C VAL A 330 1.28 31.02 3.33
N LYS A 331 0.26 31.57 4.00
CA LYS A 331 0.37 32.71 4.92
C LYS A 331 0.13 32.29 6.36
N ASN A 332 -0.94 31.56 6.59
CA ASN A 332 -1.34 31.03 7.89
C ASN A 332 -1.75 29.57 7.75
N ILE A 333 -1.65 28.82 8.84
CA ILE A 333 -2.21 27.47 8.95
C ILE A 333 -3.18 27.38 10.11
N ARG A 334 -4.07 26.40 10.05
CA ARG A 334 -4.75 25.82 11.20
C ARG A 334 -4.48 24.33 11.17
N TYR A 335 -4.33 23.72 12.33
CA TYR A 335 -4.17 22.27 12.41
C TYR A 335 -5.03 21.69 13.51
N LYS A 336 -5.19 20.37 13.45
CA LYS A 336 -5.68 19.54 14.55
C LYS A 336 -4.98 18.19 14.50
N THR A 337 -4.82 17.58 15.67
CA THR A 337 -4.12 16.32 15.83
C THR A 337 -4.75 15.49 16.94
N GLY A 338 -4.62 14.18 16.84
CA GLY A 338 -5.20 13.21 17.76
C GLY A 338 -5.02 11.80 17.24
N LEU A 339 -5.59 10.83 17.95
CA LEU A 339 -5.61 9.45 17.49
C LEU A 339 -6.34 9.34 16.15
N ILE A 340 -5.85 8.46 15.27
CA ILE A 340 -6.26 8.40 13.87
C ILE A 340 -7.77 8.22 13.65
N ASN A 341 -8.46 7.49 14.54
CA ASN A 341 -9.91 7.28 14.45
C ASN A 341 -10.73 8.41 15.07
N ASP A 342 -10.13 9.25 15.91
CA ASP A 342 -10.81 10.33 16.63
C ASP A 342 -10.76 11.66 15.86
N VAL A 343 -9.90 11.75 14.83
CA VAL A 343 -9.71 12.99 14.06
C VAL A 343 -10.36 12.86 12.69
N ASN A 344 -11.33 13.73 12.37
CA ASN A 344 -11.89 13.84 11.03
C ASN A 344 -11.38 15.11 10.33
N CYS A 345 -10.41 15.01 9.41
CA CYS A 345 -9.84 16.19 8.75
C CYS A 345 -10.87 17.05 7.98
N ALA A 346 -12.00 16.49 7.55
CA ALA A 346 -13.03 17.25 6.85
C ALA A 346 -13.89 18.14 7.78
N ASP A 347 -13.85 17.92 9.09
CA ASP A 347 -14.59 18.75 10.06
C ASP A 347 -13.80 20.01 10.42
N GLU A 348 -14.29 21.15 9.96
CA GLU A 348 -13.68 22.46 10.17
C GLU A 348 -13.75 22.96 11.63
N ALA A 349 -14.74 22.51 12.41
CA ALA A 349 -15.03 23.05 13.75
C ALA A 349 -13.91 22.75 14.77
N GLU A 350 -13.19 21.65 14.59
CA GLU A 350 -12.15 21.19 15.52
C GLU A 350 -10.75 21.75 15.20
N TYR A 351 -10.60 22.49 14.11
CA TYR A 351 -9.31 23.10 13.78
C TYR A 351 -9.00 24.25 14.75
N GLY A 352 -7.77 24.26 15.26
CA GLY A 352 -7.30 25.29 16.18
C GLY A 352 -7.28 26.70 15.59
N ALA A 353 -6.77 27.65 16.38
CA ALA A 353 -6.61 29.03 15.95
C ALA A 353 -5.66 29.16 14.75
N SER A 354 -5.82 30.24 13.98
CA SER A 354 -4.91 30.58 12.88
C SER A 354 -3.53 30.92 13.41
N ILE A 355 -2.49 30.31 12.84
CA ILE A 355 -1.09 30.50 13.23
C ILE A 355 -0.29 30.94 12.00
N PRO A 356 0.60 31.95 12.11
CA PRO A 356 1.52 32.32 11.05
C PRO A 356 2.42 31.16 10.59
N ALA A 357 2.65 31.08 9.28
CA ALA A 357 3.45 30.02 8.65
C ALA A 357 4.97 30.19 8.80
N ASP A 358 5.44 31.37 9.21
CA ASP A 358 6.86 31.75 9.31
C ASP A 358 7.62 31.12 10.49
N LYS A 359 6.92 30.40 11.38
CA LYS A 359 7.48 29.82 12.61
C LYS A 359 7.66 28.30 12.57
N ASN A 360 7.34 27.63 11.46
CA ASN A 360 7.29 26.15 11.38
C ASN A 360 6.63 25.52 12.63
N PRO A 361 5.40 25.93 12.99
CA PRO A 361 4.79 25.61 14.29
C PRO A 361 4.54 24.11 14.52
N LEU A 362 4.72 23.27 13.50
CA LEU A 362 4.53 21.82 13.54
C LEU A 362 5.82 21.04 13.78
N GLN A 363 6.99 21.69 13.73
CA GLN A 363 8.28 21.02 13.89
C GLN A 363 8.46 20.54 15.33
N GLU A 364 8.32 21.46 16.30
CA GLU A 364 8.50 21.20 17.73
C GLU A 364 7.20 20.75 18.42
N LEU A 365 6.12 20.51 17.66
CA LEU A 365 4.84 20.10 18.21
C LEU A 365 4.96 18.69 18.78
N LEU A 366 4.75 18.55 20.09
CA LEU A 366 4.80 17.26 20.78
C LEU A 366 3.66 16.33 20.33
N VAL A 367 3.99 15.05 20.24
CA VAL A 367 3.03 13.97 20.02
C VAL A 367 2.63 13.42 21.41
N PRO A 368 1.35 13.09 21.66
CA PRO A 368 0.97 12.49 22.93
C PRO A 368 1.71 11.17 23.21
N GLU A 369 1.97 10.87 24.49
CA GLU A 369 2.89 9.77 24.87
C GLU A 369 2.27 8.36 24.77
N LYS A 370 0.96 8.27 24.55
CA LYS A 370 0.23 7.00 24.52
C LYS A 370 0.48 6.26 23.20
N ASP A 371 0.62 4.94 23.26
CA ASP A 371 0.70 4.09 22.07
C ASP A 371 -0.49 4.29 21.12
N GLY A 372 -0.17 4.30 19.83
CA GLY A 372 -1.14 4.35 18.74
C GLY A 372 -0.71 5.24 17.58
N ILE A 373 -1.48 5.17 16.51
CA ILE A 373 -1.33 5.99 15.32
C ILE A 373 -2.08 7.30 15.52
N TYR A 374 -1.35 8.39 15.36
CA TYR A 374 -1.83 9.76 15.38
C TYR A 374 -1.92 10.32 13.97
N LYS A 375 -2.88 11.23 13.78
CA LYS A 375 -3.13 11.91 12.52
C LYS A 375 -3.11 13.42 12.75
N LEU A 376 -2.26 14.11 12.01
CA LEU A 376 -2.20 15.56 11.92
C LEU A 376 -2.90 16.01 10.64
N CYS A 377 -3.94 16.83 10.76
CA CYS A 377 -4.59 17.48 9.63
C CYS A 377 -4.20 18.96 9.59
N VAL A 378 -3.81 19.46 8.43
CA VAL A 378 -3.40 20.86 8.23
C VAL A 378 -4.20 21.48 7.09
N ILE A 379 -4.83 22.63 7.37
CA ILE A 379 -5.40 23.51 6.36
C ILE A 379 -4.63 24.82 6.35
N HIS A 380 -4.63 25.49 5.21
CA HIS A 380 -3.93 26.76 5.08
C HIS A 380 -4.73 27.88 4.44
N GLN A 381 -4.31 29.09 4.77
CA GLN A 381 -4.67 30.31 4.09
C GLN A 381 -3.55 30.66 3.12
N ASN A 382 -3.88 30.85 1.85
CA ASN A 382 -2.90 31.30 0.87
C ASN A 382 -2.51 32.78 1.05
N LYS A 383 -1.51 33.27 0.32
CA LYS A 383 -1.03 34.67 0.44
C LYS A 383 -2.10 35.70 0.08
N ASN A 384 -3.11 35.30 -0.71
CA ASN A 384 -4.27 36.12 -1.06
C ASN A 384 -5.38 36.10 0.00
N GLY A 385 -5.21 35.39 1.12
CA GLY A 385 -6.17 35.37 2.23
C GLY A 385 -7.30 34.33 2.09
N LYS A 386 -7.28 33.47 1.07
CA LYS A 386 -8.29 32.43 0.88
C LYS A 386 -7.91 31.17 1.66
N TRP A 387 -8.83 30.67 2.48
CA TRP A 387 -8.69 29.39 3.17
C TRP A 387 -8.99 28.22 2.23
N GLN A 388 -8.18 27.19 2.37
CA GLN A 388 -8.41 25.85 1.81
C GLN A 388 -9.65 25.21 2.45
N ASN A 389 -10.34 24.36 1.70
CA ASN A 389 -11.44 23.56 2.24
C ASN A 389 -10.89 22.46 3.18
N ALA A 390 -11.50 22.26 4.34
CA ALA A 390 -11.09 21.23 5.30
C ALA A 390 -11.07 19.82 4.72
N LYS A 391 -11.99 19.46 3.81
CA LYS A 391 -11.97 18.16 3.12
C LYS A 391 -10.67 17.91 2.36
N ASP A 392 -10.01 18.98 1.94
CA ASP A 392 -8.77 18.91 1.17
C ASP A 392 -7.53 19.00 2.07
N ALA A 393 -7.64 18.94 3.40
CA ALA A 393 -6.52 19.12 4.31
C ALA A 393 -5.32 18.23 3.97
N SER A 394 -4.10 18.73 4.19
CA SER A 394 -2.91 17.89 4.20
C SER A 394 -2.94 16.96 5.41
N VAL A 395 -2.45 15.74 5.26
CA VAL A 395 -2.37 14.75 6.35
C VAL A 395 -0.95 14.25 6.54
N MET A 396 -0.55 14.11 7.80
CA MET A 396 0.64 13.38 8.21
C MET A 396 0.26 12.37 9.29
N LEU A 397 0.84 11.17 9.22
CA LEU A 397 0.73 10.17 10.28
C LEU A 397 1.98 10.18 11.17
N ARG A 398 1.79 9.82 12.44
CA ARG A 398 2.86 9.51 13.38
C ARG A 398 2.40 8.36 14.25
N GLU A 399 3.22 7.35 14.45
CA GLU A 399 2.93 6.26 15.37
C GLU A 399 3.82 6.37 16.60
N ILE A 400 3.19 6.24 17.76
CA ILE A 400 3.88 6.06 19.03
C ILE A 400 3.81 4.59 19.38
N ASP A 401 4.97 3.99 19.56
CA ASP A 401 5.11 2.60 19.95
C ASP A 401 6.18 2.49 21.04
N ASN A 402 5.71 2.30 22.28
CA ASN A 402 6.57 2.05 23.44
C ASN A 402 6.66 0.54 23.77
N THR A 403 6.11 -0.33 22.93
CA THR A 403 5.95 -1.75 23.21
C THR A 403 7.04 -2.56 22.49
N PRO A 404 7.95 -3.23 23.21
CA PRO A 404 8.97 -4.05 22.57
C PRO A 404 8.42 -5.21 21.74
N PRO A 405 9.09 -5.55 20.62
CA PRO A 405 8.68 -6.69 19.81
C PRO A 405 8.89 -7.98 20.60
N THR A 406 7.98 -8.93 20.42
CA THR A 406 8.03 -10.22 21.15
C THR A 406 8.78 -11.31 20.39
N ILE A 407 9.13 -11.05 19.13
CA ILE A 407 9.81 -12.02 18.27
C ILE A 407 11.33 -11.87 18.31
N LYS A 408 12.02 -12.97 18.02
CA LYS A 408 13.47 -13.06 18.02
C LYS A 408 14.03 -13.03 16.59
N PRO A 409 15.19 -12.39 16.34
CA PRO A 409 15.93 -12.62 15.10
C PRO A 409 16.25 -14.10 14.93
N THR A 410 16.23 -14.59 13.69
CA THR A 410 16.65 -15.97 13.41
C THR A 410 18.15 -16.03 13.21
N ILE A 411 18.81 -17.04 13.79
CA ILE A 411 20.24 -17.30 13.60
C ILE A 411 20.37 -18.66 12.94
N ARG A 412 21.00 -18.72 11.76
CA ARG A 412 21.26 -19.96 11.02
C ARG A 412 22.74 -20.08 10.73
N LYS A 413 23.29 -21.30 10.77
CA LYS A 413 24.66 -21.58 10.35
C LYS A 413 24.67 -22.45 9.09
N GLU A 414 25.65 -22.18 8.24
CA GLU A 414 25.98 -22.95 7.05
C GLU A 414 27.43 -23.42 7.18
N ASP A 415 27.69 -24.68 6.83
CA ASP A 415 29.02 -25.29 6.93
C ASP A 415 29.77 -25.14 5.60
N HIS A 416 30.97 -24.56 5.67
CA HIS A 416 31.86 -24.35 4.53
C HIS A 416 33.25 -24.93 4.80
N GLY A 417 33.31 -26.20 5.19
CA GLY A 417 34.57 -26.94 5.29
C GLY A 417 35.36 -26.55 6.53
N THR A 418 36.27 -25.57 6.44
CA THR A 418 37.07 -25.08 7.58
C THR A 418 36.40 -23.96 8.37
N GLN A 419 35.27 -23.43 7.87
CA GLN A 419 34.57 -22.29 8.48
C GLN A 419 33.06 -22.54 8.52
N TRP A 420 32.38 -21.83 9.41
CA TRP A 420 30.94 -21.64 9.35
C TRP A 420 30.62 -20.22 8.88
N THR A 421 29.54 -20.12 8.09
CA THR A 421 28.87 -18.86 7.80
C THR A 421 27.61 -18.78 8.64
N VAL A 422 27.51 -17.77 9.50
CA VAL A 422 26.32 -17.56 10.35
C VAL A 422 25.53 -16.39 9.80
N ILE A 423 24.28 -16.66 9.43
CA ILE A 423 23.34 -15.68 8.89
C ILE A 423 22.35 -15.34 9.99
N VAL A 424 22.26 -14.06 10.32
CA VAL A 424 21.21 -13.52 11.19
C VAL A 424 20.20 -12.81 10.30
N ARG A 425 18.92 -13.14 10.45
CA ARG A 425 17.83 -12.45 9.76
C ARG A 425 16.88 -11.83 10.76
N ALA A 426 16.63 -10.55 10.59
CA ALA A 426 15.46 -9.88 11.15
C ALA A 426 14.17 -10.43 10.51
N ALA A 427 13.04 -10.08 11.12
CA ALA A 427 11.71 -10.29 10.55
C ALA A 427 11.21 -8.94 10.04
N PRO A 428 11.13 -8.71 8.72
CA PRO A 428 10.75 -7.42 8.16
C PRO A 428 9.46 -6.85 8.77
N TYR A 429 9.42 -5.52 8.86
CA TYR A 429 8.33 -4.70 9.44
C TYR A 429 8.06 -4.87 10.94
N GLU A 430 8.50 -5.96 11.57
CA GLU A 430 8.41 -6.17 13.01
C GLU A 430 9.77 -5.95 13.70
N LEU A 431 10.86 -6.42 13.09
CA LEU A 431 12.24 -6.11 13.46
C LEU A 431 12.88 -5.30 12.33
N ALA A 432 12.94 -3.98 12.50
CA ALA A 432 13.55 -3.05 11.56
C ALA A 432 15.08 -3.20 11.50
N SER A 433 15.68 -3.58 12.64
CA SER A 433 17.11 -3.67 12.83
C SER A 433 17.46 -4.94 13.63
N PHE A 434 18.73 -5.33 13.59
CA PHE A 434 19.26 -6.32 14.53
C PHE A 434 20.72 -6.03 14.86
N ASN A 435 21.11 -6.38 16.08
CA ASN A 435 22.47 -6.28 16.57
C ASN A 435 23.00 -7.68 16.93
N VAL A 436 24.28 -7.91 16.67
CA VAL A 436 24.94 -9.20 16.91
C VAL A 436 26.14 -9.04 17.83
N LYS A 437 26.40 -10.10 18.59
CA LYS A 437 27.62 -10.31 19.36
C LYS A 437 28.06 -11.75 19.23
N TYR A 438 29.35 -12.01 19.06
CA TYR A 438 29.85 -13.37 18.97
C TYR A 438 31.27 -13.49 19.51
N GLY A 439 31.63 -14.69 19.95
CA GLY A 439 32.94 -14.99 20.52
C GLY A 439 33.02 -16.42 21.06
N PRO A 440 34.10 -16.77 21.78
CA PRO A 440 34.21 -18.07 22.44
C PRO A 440 33.02 -18.32 23.37
N LYS A 441 32.44 -19.53 23.31
CA LYS A 441 31.23 -19.89 24.06
C LYS A 441 31.38 -19.66 25.57
N ALA A 442 32.56 -19.92 26.11
CA ALA A 442 32.85 -19.79 27.54
C ALA A 442 32.82 -18.34 28.05
N SER A 443 33.17 -17.36 27.21
CA SER A 443 33.29 -15.95 27.60
C SER A 443 32.19 -15.05 27.06
N THR A 444 31.34 -15.56 26.16
CA THR A 444 30.29 -14.77 25.52
C THR A 444 28.99 -14.88 26.33
N ASN A 445 28.66 -13.81 27.06
CA ASN A 445 27.38 -13.68 27.76
C ASN A 445 26.36 -12.92 26.90
N CYS A 446 25.29 -13.57 26.46
CA CYS A 446 24.29 -12.92 25.60
C CYS A 446 23.49 -11.83 26.33
N GLU A 447 23.32 -11.91 27.64
CA GLU A 447 22.54 -10.95 28.43
C GLU A 447 23.27 -9.62 28.67
N ASP A 448 24.60 -9.62 28.54
CA ASP A 448 25.40 -8.40 28.61
C ASP A 448 25.26 -7.62 27.29
N LYS A 449 24.73 -6.40 27.31
CA LYS A 449 24.58 -5.58 26.11
C LYS A 449 25.91 -5.04 25.56
N ALA A 450 26.99 -5.08 26.35
CA ALA A 450 28.31 -4.68 25.86
C ALA A 450 28.78 -5.59 24.72
N GLY A 451 29.30 -4.98 23.66
CA GLY A 451 29.88 -5.67 22.50
C GLY A 451 28.87 -6.11 21.42
N TYR A 452 27.59 -5.79 21.57
CA TYR A 452 26.65 -5.89 20.45
C TYR A 452 26.91 -4.78 19.42
N SER A 453 26.77 -5.11 18.15
CA SER A 453 26.90 -4.14 17.05
C SER A 453 26.09 -4.57 15.84
N PHE A 454 25.70 -3.59 15.02
CA PHE A 454 25.14 -3.85 13.71
C PHE A 454 26.22 -4.46 12.81
N PRO A 455 26.00 -5.63 12.20
CA PRO A 455 27.05 -6.30 11.44
C PRO A 455 27.34 -5.58 10.13
N TRP A 456 28.62 -5.40 9.80
CA TRP A 456 29.04 -4.79 8.53
C TRP A 456 28.73 -5.67 7.29
N ARG A 457 28.56 -6.98 7.49
CA ARG A 457 28.18 -7.95 6.45
C ARG A 457 26.87 -8.64 6.82
N PRO A 458 26.10 -9.13 5.84
CA PRO A 458 24.87 -9.87 6.11
C PRO A 458 25.11 -11.26 6.76
N PHE A 459 26.36 -11.62 7.01
CA PHE A 459 26.77 -12.88 7.64
C PHE A 459 28.07 -12.72 8.44
N ILE A 460 28.25 -13.59 9.42
CA ILE A 460 29.44 -13.73 10.26
C ILE A 460 30.24 -14.95 9.77
N ILE A 461 31.57 -14.85 9.71
CA ILE A 461 32.45 -15.98 9.39
C ILE A 461 33.14 -16.41 10.67
N LEU A 462 33.05 -17.70 11.02
CA LEU A 462 33.65 -18.29 12.21
C LEU A 462 34.54 -19.47 11.82
N ASP A 463 35.79 -19.47 12.27
CA ASP A 463 36.72 -20.57 12.00
C ASP A 463 36.44 -21.77 12.91
N LYS A 464 36.43 -22.98 12.35
CA LYS A 464 36.23 -24.21 13.14
C LYS A 464 37.33 -24.45 14.17
N ALA A 465 38.55 -23.98 13.91
CA ALA A 465 39.66 -24.07 14.86
C ALA A 465 39.44 -23.23 16.13
N GLY A 466 38.57 -22.22 16.09
CA GLY A 466 38.25 -21.37 17.24
C GLY A 466 37.01 -21.81 18.03
N ALA A 467 36.40 -22.95 17.67
CA ALA A 467 35.23 -23.48 18.35
C ALA A 467 35.55 -23.94 19.79
N PRO A 468 34.57 -23.97 20.71
CA PRO A 468 33.16 -23.67 20.50
C PRO A 468 32.86 -22.16 20.50
N TRP A 469 32.00 -21.74 19.57
CA TRP A 469 31.52 -20.36 19.45
C TRP A 469 30.13 -20.18 20.04
N ARG A 470 29.82 -18.95 20.43
CA ARG A 470 28.46 -18.50 20.72
C ARG A 470 28.18 -17.25 19.92
N VAL A 471 27.03 -17.23 19.25
CA VAL A 471 26.49 -16.07 18.54
C VAL A 471 25.20 -15.67 19.23
N CYS A 472 25.09 -14.40 19.59
CA CYS A 472 23.90 -13.80 20.18
C CYS A 472 23.38 -12.71 19.25
N ALA A 473 22.05 -12.57 19.14
CA ALA A 473 21.42 -11.51 18.39
C ALA A 473 20.15 -11.03 19.08
N TYR A 474 19.88 -9.74 19.04
CA TYR A 474 18.57 -9.17 19.36
C TYR A 474 18.13 -8.23 18.23
N GLY A 475 16.82 -8.08 18.09
CA GLY A 475 16.22 -7.18 17.10
C GLY A 475 15.73 -5.90 17.75
N GLU A 476 15.55 -4.87 16.94
CA GLU A 476 14.84 -3.64 17.31
C GLU A 476 13.70 -3.43 16.31
N ASP A 477 12.55 -2.99 16.79
CA ASP A 477 11.45 -2.57 15.92
C ASP A 477 11.73 -1.19 15.27
N GLN A 478 10.73 -0.65 14.56
CA GLN A 478 10.84 0.67 13.91
C GLN A 478 10.93 1.83 14.92
N ALA A 479 10.35 1.66 16.12
CA ALA A 479 10.44 2.64 17.21
C ALA A 479 11.75 2.54 18.00
N LYS A 480 12.60 1.55 17.70
CA LYS A 480 13.84 1.17 18.39
C LYS A 480 13.62 0.48 19.74
N ASN A 481 12.43 -0.07 20.01
CA ASN A 481 12.27 -0.90 21.19
C ASN A 481 13.06 -2.21 21.01
N VAL A 482 13.79 -2.58 22.07
CA VAL A 482 14.69 -3.74 22.05
C VAL A 482 13.91 -5.03 22.30
N GLY A 483 13.95 -5.94 21.33
CA GLY A 483 13.33 -7.26 21.43
C GLY A 483 14.15 -8.30 22.22
N PRO A 484 13.59 -9.51 22.38
CA PRO A 484 14.25 -10.59 23.08
C PRO A 484 15.48 -11.11 22.33
N ILE A 485 16.44 -11.64 23.09
CA ILE A 485 17.69 -12.20 22.56
C ILE A 485 17.47 -13.64 22.06
N ASN A 486 18.08 -13.93 20.91
CA ASN A 486 18.34 -15.28 20.42
C ASN A 486 19.82 -15.61 20.54
N SER A 487 20.14 -16.89 20.69
CA SER A 487 21.51 -17.36 20.72
C SER A 487 21.67 -18.69 19.98
N LEU A 488 22.85 -18.89 19.41
CA LEU A 488 23.27 -20.11 18.75
C LEU A 488 24.66 -20.49 19.24
N ASP A 489 24.77 -21.66 19.87
CA ASP A 489 26.04 -22.28 20.19
C ASP A 489 26.49 -23.16 19.02
N ILE A 490 27.76 -23.05 18.66
CA ILE A 490 28.37 -23.77 17.54
C ILE A 490 29.58 -24.52 18.09
N GLU A 491 29.44 -25.85 18.16
CA GLU A 491 30.47 -26.77 18.65
C GLU A 491 31.57 -27.03 17.63
#